data_AF-A0A0W4ZL90-F1
#
_entry.id   AF-A0A0W4ZL90-F1
#
_cell.length_a   1.000
_cell.length_b   1.000
_cell.length_c   1.000
_cell.angle_alpha   90.00
_cell.angle_beta   90.00
_cell.angle_gamma   90.00
#
_symmetry.space_group_name_H-M   'P 1'
#
loop_
_entity.id
_entity.type
_entity.pdbx_description
1 polymer ?
#
loop_
_entity_poly.entity_id
_entity_poly.type
_entity_poly.pdbx_seq_one_letter_code
_entity_poly.pdbx_strand_id
1 'polypeptide(L)'
;MTLSGKNNEIITVSSASSVDLLAELSRIRDKFEQKKSNKLNKTESSYEDKKKIQIKSNIGVEFRSAKDELNQQTNVLGLEIEASKAALKRKAIQYEMMRRGAHDMNIKGATVENLLVDFDRKWAEQQEFVTNSSSESSETDEENNPWVEYVDEFGRTRTIRKIDLPRDITPEQETIPENIIYGDFIQTFNPDKEQIQKILEEPEESLETFYDSKKEIRTKGVGFYQFSEDVQKRKKQREALEAEHKLTELMKQNLEQAYDKRKRKLDERRKIIEKKRYKNIGEQWLNNTINNST
;
A
#
# COMPACT_ATOMS: atom_id res chain seq x y z
N MET A 1 17.99 75.27 20.12
CA MET A 1 18.14 74.84 18.71
C MET A 1 17.37 73.53 18.57
N THR A 2 16.36 73.46 17.71
CA THR A 2 15.50 72.26 17.56
C THR A 2 15.91 71.51 16.30
N LEU A 3 16.27 70.23 16.45
CA LEU A 3 16.61 69.33 15.34
C LEU A 3 15.52 68.24 15.26
N SER A 4 15.00 68.01 14.05
CA SER A 4 13.92 67.05 13.79
C SER A 4 14.49 65.68 13.39
N GLY A 5 14.20 64.64 14.18
CA GLY A 5 14.49 63.25 13.84
C GLY A 5 13.46 62.65 12.88
N LYS A 6 13.79 61.49 12.27
CA LYS A 6 12.96 60.79 11.25
C LYS A 6 11.54 60.39 11.69
N ASN A 7 11.22 60.52 12.98
CA ASN A 7 9.91 60.19 13.54
C ASN A 7 9.12 61.44 13.98
N ASN A 8 9.48 62.65 13.53
CA ASN A 8 8.83 63.91 13.92
C ASN A 8 8.77 64.16 15.45
N GLU A 9 9.70 63.61 16.22
CA GLU A 9 9.85 63.95 17.63
C GLU A 9 10.68 65.25 17.76
N ILE A 10 10.09 66.26 18.38
CA ILE A 10 10.71 67.57 18.60
C ILE A 10 11.62 67.48 19.82
N ILE A 11 12.94 67.47 19.62
CA ILE A 11 13.92 67.42 20.70
C ILE A 11 14.35 68.85 21.05
N THR A 12 14.01 69.31 22.25
CA THR A 12 14.43 70.61 22.79
C THR A 12 15.75 70.48 23.54
N VAL A 13 16.85 70.97 22.96
CA VAL A 13 18.18 70.91 23.58
C VAL A 13 18.37 72.08 24.56
N SER A 14 18.41 71.78 25.86
CA SER A 14 18.75 72.70 26.96
C SER A 14 20.20 72.48 27.41
N SER A 15 20.91 73.49 27.91
CA SER A 15 22.32 73.38 28.37
C SER A 15 22.52 72.38 29.52
N ALA A 16 21.46 72.10 30.29
CA ALA A 16 21.40 71.04 31.30
C ALA A 16 21.52 69.61 30.70
N SER A 17 21.28 69.44 29.40
CA SER A 17 21.38 68.15 28.69
C SER A 17 22.82 67.68 28.44
N SER A 18 23.82 68.54 28.67
CA SER A 18 25.23 68.16 28.50
C SER A 18 25.70 67.17 29.57
N VAL A 19 25.24 67.33 30.81
CA VAL A 19 25.52 66.42 31.93
C VAL A 19 24.75 65.11 31.76
N ASP A 20 23.49 65.17 31.31
CA ASP A 20 22.70 63.98 31.00
C ASP A 20 23.27 63.18 29.83
N LEU A 21 23.76 63.86 28.78
CA LEU A 21 24.42 63.20 27.66
C LEU A 21 25.76 62.59 28.08
N LEU A 22 26.52 63.27 28.96
CA LEU A 22 27.73 62.71 29.54
C LEU A 22 27.43 61.47 30.39
N ALA A 23 26.33 61.48 31.14
CA ALA A 23 25.86 60.34 31.94
C ALA A 23 25.34 59.19 31.07
N GLU A 24 24.69 59.48 29.94
CA GLU A 24 24.30 58.47 28.95
C GLU A 24 25.52 57.84 28.28
N LEU A 25 26.51 58.65 27.89
CA LEU A 25 27.76 58.17 27.30
C LEU A 25 28.58 57.33 28.28
N SER A 26 28.65 57.70 29.55
CA SER A 26 29.33 56.89 30.57
C SER A 26 28.60 55.56 30.81
N ARG A 27 27.26 55.56 30.90
CA ARG A 27 26.46 54.33 30.97
C ARG A 27 26.66 53.41 29.77
N ILE A 28 26.76 53.96 28.56
CA ILE A 28 27.02 53.18 27.34
C ILE A 28 28.43 52.60 27.37
N ARG A 29 29.42 53.38 27.82
CA ARG A 29 30.80 52.94 27.99
C ARG A 29 30.93 51.80 29.00
N ASP A 30 30.32 51.94 30.18
CA ASP A 30 30.35 50.92 31.23
C ASP A 30 29.70 49.60 30.76
N LYS A 31 28.56 49.70 30.05
CA LYS A 31 27.91 48.54 29.42
C LYS A 31 28.80 47.87 28.39
N PHE A 32 29.60 48.63 27.65
CA PHE A 32 30.53 48.09 26.67
C PHE A 32 31.74 47.40 27.34
N GLU A 33 32.29 47.98 28.41
CA GLU A 33 33.40 47.40 29.18
C GLU A 33 32.98 46.12 29.92
N GLN A 34 31.76 46.06 30.44
CA GLN A 34 31.17 44.83 31.00
C GLN A 34 30.98 43.73 29.93
N LYS A 35 30.50 44.10 28.73
CA LYS A 35 30.40 43.14 27.62
C LYS A 35 31.75 42.67 27.11
N LYS A 36 32.77 43.54 27.12
CA LYS A 36 34.14 43.23 26.72
C LYS A 36 34.79 42.26 27.71
N SER A 37 34.71 42.54 29.02
CA SER A 37 35.22 41.64 30.07
C SER A 37 34.52 40.28 30.08
N ASN A 38 33.19 40.24 29.93
CA ASN A 38 32.44 38.99 29.80
C ASN A 38 32.81 38.16 28.55
N LYS A 39 33.34 38.80 27.50
CA LYS A 39 33.80 38.11 26.29
C LYS A 39 35.22 37.55 26.44
N LEU A 40 36.08 38.23 27.21
CA LEU A 40 37.40 37.72 27.59
C LEU A 40 37.32 36.56 28.58
N ASN A 41 36.35 36.57 29.50
CA ASN A 41 36.11 35.45 30.43
C ASN A 41 35.47 34.21 29.77
N LYS A 42 35.18 34.25 28.47
CA LYS A 42 34.57 33.13 27.71
C LYS A 42 35.60 32.26 26.98
N THR A 43 36.89 32.60 27.04
CA THR A 43 37.97 31.86 26.39
C THR A 43 38.75 30.91 27.30
N GLU A 44 38.27 30.68 28.53
CA GLU A 44 38.86 29.67 29.43
C GLU A 44 37.81 28.64 29.84
N SER A 45 37.92 27.46 29.23
CA SER A 45 37.58 26.13 29.79
C SER A 45 36.23 25.98 30.54
N SER A 46 35.19 25.59 29.80
CA SER A 46 34.37 24.47 30.25
C SER A 46 34.11 23.55 29.06
N TYR A 47 34.57 22.30 29.16
CA TYR A 47 34.00 21.22 28.36
C TYR A 47 32.56 21.05 28.85
N GLU A 48 31.62 21.78 28.25
CA GLU A 48 30.22 21.44 28.45
C GLU A 48 29.99 20.06 27.84
N ASP A 49 29.72 19.08 28.70
CA ASP A 49 29.16 17.79 28.31
C ASP A 49 28.05 18.06 27.31
N LYS A 50 28.31 17.70 26.04
CA LYS A 50 27.34 17.85 24.96
C LYS A 50 26.06 17.17 25.44
N LYS A 51 25.01 17.96 25.69
CA LYS A 51 23.71 17.44 26.10
C LYS A 51 23.33 16.30 25.16
N LYS A 52 23.32 15.06 25.66
CA LYS A 52 22.94 13.88 24.87
C LYS A 52 21.59 14.20 24.24
N ILE A 53 21.56 14.22 22.91
CA ILE A 53 20.33 14.40 22.14
C ILE A 53 19.40 13.28 22.62
N GLN A 54 18.35 13.65 23.36
CA GLN A 54 17.33 12.69 23.77
C GLN A 54 16.60 12.28 22.51
N ILE A 55 17.02 11.15 21.93
CA ILE A 55 16.29 10.50 20.85
C ILE A 55 15.00 10.02 21.49
N LYS A 56 13.92 10.79 21.31
CA LYS A 56 12.59 10.37 21.75
C LYS A 56 12.28 9.04 21.09
N SER A 57 11.82 8.06 21.87
CA SER A 57 11.37 6.78 21.34
C SER A 57 10.26 7.02 20.33
N ASN A 58 10.19 6.14 19.32
CA ASN A 58 9.20 6.27 18.26
C ASN A 58 7.79 6.18 18.88
N ILE A 59 6.86 7.03 18.45
CA ILE A 59 5.52 7.09 19.03
C ILE A 59 4.83 5.71 18.94
N GLY A 60 4.31 5.24 20.07
CA GLY A 60 3.61 3.95 20.18
C GLY A 60 4.51 2.71 20.32
N VAL A 61 5.84 2.87 20.47
CA VAL A 61 6.74 1.74 20.77
C VAL A 61 6.42 1.12 22.14
N GLU A 62 6.16 1.94 23.15
CA GLU A 62 5.81 1.46 24.50
C GLU A 62 4.47 0.71 24.52
N PHE A 63 3.50 1.15 23.73
CA PHE A 63 2.22 0.46 23.62
C PHE A 63 2.36 -0.91 22.94
N ARG A 64 3.22 -1.00 21.92
CA ARG A 64 3.52 -2.28 21.26
C ARG A 64 4.29 -3.22 22.19
N SER A 65 5.31 -2.74 22.89
CA SER A 65 6.06 -3.57 23.84
C SER A 65 5.19 -4.06 24.98
N ALA A 66 4.33 -3.21 25.56
CA ALA A 66 3.41 -3.60 26.61
C ALA A 66 2.39 -4.66 26.13
N LYS A 67 1.92 -4.54 24.88
CA LYS A 67 1.03 -5.55 24.29
C LYS A 67 1.74 -6.88 24.06
N ASP A 68 2.99 -6.85 23.61
CA ASP A 68 3.80 -8.05 23.38
C ASP A 68 4.17 -8.74 24.69
N GLU A 69 4.52 -7.98 25.74
CA GLU A 69 4.74 -8.51 27.10
C GLU A 69 3.47 -9.14 27.67
N LEU A 70 2.31 -8.50 27.50
CA LEU A 70 1.03 -9.07 27.92
C LEU A 70 0.77 -10.39 27.20
N ASN A 71 0.95 -10.45 25.88
CA ASN A 71 0.75 -11.68 25.10
C ASN A 71 1.71 -12.81 25.51
N GLN A 72 2.97 -12.48 25.85
CA GLN A 72 3.94 -13.44 26.38
C GLN A 72 3.54 -13.96 27.76
N GLN A 73 3.15 -13.06 28.67
CA GLN A 73 2.73 -13.41 30.03
C GLN A 73 1.44 -14.24 30.06
N THR A 74 0.51 -13.95 29.15
CA THR A 74 -0.81 -14.61 29.10
C THR A 74 -0.82 -15.92 28.34
N ASN A 75 0.32 -16.37 27.78
CA ASN A 75 0.41 -17.58 26.97
C ASN A 75 -0.70 -17.65 25.89
N VAL A 76 -1.08 -16.49 25.33
CA VAL A 76 -2.16 -16.39 24.33
C VAL A 76 -1.88 -17.27 23.12
N LEU A 77 -0.61 -17.40 22.73
CA LEU A 77 -0.20 -18.33 21.68
C LEU A 77 -0.53 -19.79 22.02
N GLY A 78 -0.34 -20.21 23.28
CA GLY A 78 -0.71 -21.55 23.73
C GLY A 78 -2.23 -21.78 23.71
N LEU A 79 -3.00 -20.80 24.19
CA LEU A 79 -4.46 -20.84 24.17
C LEU A 79 -5.04 -20.81 22.75
N GLU A 80 -4.41 -20.05 21.83
CA GLU A 80 -4.76 -19.97 20.43
C GLU A 80 -4.41 -21.27 19.69
N ILE A 81 -3.27 -21.89 19.99
CA ILE A 81 -2.89 -23.22 19.51
C ILE A 81 -3.87 -24.28 20.00
N GLU A 82 -4.29 -24.22 21.28
CA GLU A 82 -5.26 -25.16 21.84
C GLU A 82 -6.65 -24.99 21.21
N ALA A 83 -7.11 -23.75 21.02
CA ALA A 83 -8.35 -23.44 20.32
C ALA A 83 -8.32 -23.94 18.86
N SER A 84 -7.21 -23.72 18.15
CA SER A 84 -6.98 -24.23 16.79
C SER A 84 -6.99 -25.76 16.77
N LYS A 85 -6.30 -26.42 17.71
CA LYS A 85 -6.29 -27.87 17.85
C LYS A 85 -7.68 -28.45 18.13
N ALA A 86 -8.47 -27.79 18.96
CA ALA A 86 -9.86 -28.18 19.22
C ALA A 86 -10.75 -28.03 17.99
N ALA A 87 -10.57 -26.95 17.20
CA ALA A 87 -11.28 -26.77 15.94
C ALA A 87 -10.89 -27.82 14.89
N LEU A 88 -9.60 -28.15 14.77
CA LEU A 88 -9.12 -29.22 13.88
C LEU A 88 -9.67 -30.59 14.29
N LYS A 89 -9.70 -30.91 15.59
CA LYS A 89 -10.32 -32.15 16.09
C LYS A 89 -11.80 -32.23 15.73
N ARG A 90 -12.56 -31.15 15.91
CA ARG A 90 -13.99 -31.11 15.53
C ARG A 90 -14.18 -31.35 14.03
N LYS A 91 -13.35 -30.72 13.19
CA LYS A 91 -13.37 -30.95 11.75
C LYS A 91 -13.02 -32.39 11.40
N ALA A 92 -11.97 -32.96 12.00
CA ALA A 92 -11.56 -34.34 11.76
C ALA A 92 -12.68 -35.33 12.08
N ILE A 93 -13.34 -35.17 13.24
CA ILE A 93 -14.51 -35.96 13.62
C ILE A 93 -15.64 -35.79 12.59
N GLN A 94 -15.91 -34.57 12.15
CA GLN A 94 -16.93 -34.29 11.14
C GLN A 94 -16.62 -34.95 9.79
N TYR A 95 -15.37 -34.91 9.33
CA TYR A 95 -14.93 -35.60 8.11
C TYR A 95 -15.00 -37.12 8.24
N GLU A 96 -14.67 -37.67 9.41
CA GLU A 96 -14.77 -39.11 9.67
C GLU A 96 -16.23 -39.59 9.67
N MET A 97 -17.14 -38.77 10.23
CA MET A 97 -18.59 -39.01 10.17
C MET A 97 -19.11 -38.95 8.72
N MET A 98 -18.70 -37.95 7.93
CA MET A 98 -19.06 -37.86 6.51
C MET A 98 -18.49 -39.02 5.69
N ARG A 99 -17.23 -39.43 5.95
CA ARG A 99 -16.61 -40.60 5.33
C ARG A 99 -17.32 -41.90 5.66
N ARG A 100 -17.92 -42.01 6.86
CA ARG A 100 -18.68 -43.19 7.29
C ARG A 100 -20.09 -43.27 6.70
N GLY A 101 -20.54 -42.23 5.99
CA GLY A 101 -21.89 -42.16 5.40
C GLY A 101 -22.97 -41.70 6.38
N ALA A 102 -22.61 -41.11 7.52
CA ALA A 102 -23.57 -40.56 8.48
C ALA A 102 -23.95 -39.10 8.12
N HIS A 103 -24.40 -38.86 6.90
CA HIS A 103 -24.79 -37.53 6.41
C HIS A 103 -26.04 -36.96 7.12
N ASP A 104 -26.90 -37.82 7.65
CA ASP A 104 -28.24 -37.41 8.14
C ASP A 104 -28.28 -36.82 9.55
N MET A 105 -27.17 -36.82 10.29
CA MET A 105 -27.16 -36.34 11.67
C MET A 105 -26.56 -34.93 11.74
N ASN A 106 -27.40 -33.93 11.49
CA ASN A 106 -27.26 -32.54 11.93
C ASN A 106 -26.45 -31.53 11.07
N ILE A 107 -25.99 -31.87 9.86
CA ILE A 107 -25.32 -30.90 8.96
C ILE A 107 -26.36 -30.31 7.99
N LYS A 108 -27.06 -29.23 8.38
CA LYS A 108 -28.12 -28.64 7.53
C LYS A 108 -27.56 -27.76 6.38
N GLY A 109 -28.02 -28.04 5.17
CA GLY A 109 -28.27 -27.07 4.08
C GLY A 109 -27.04 -26.53 3.35
N ALA A 110 -26.41 -25.46 3.86
CA ALA A 110 -25.44 -24.70 3.07
C ALA A 110 -24.01 -25.29 3.10
N THR A 111 -23.64 -26.06 4.12
CA THR A 111 -22.27 -26.61 4.21
C THR A 111 -22.08 -27.90 3.43
N VAL A 112 -23.16 -28.64 3.17
CA VAL A 112 -23.12 -29.91 2.41
C VAL A 112 -23.08 -29.63 0.90
N GLU A 113 -23.89 -28.68 0.42
CA GLU A 113 -23.89 -28.28 -1.01
C GLU A 113 -22.59 -27.56 -1.44
N ASN A 114 -21.89 -26.91 -0.52
CA ASN A 114 -20.59 -26.26 -0.77
C ASN A 114 -19.39 -27.21 -0.66
N LEU A 115 -19.60 -28.49 -0.41
CA LEU A 115 -18.53 -29.46 -0.28
C LEU A 115 -18.10 -29.92 -1.68
N LEU A 116 -16.87 -29.59 -2.09
CA LEU A 116 -16.30 -29.97 -3.40
C LEU A 116 -16.16 -31.49 -3.59
N VAL A 117 -16.25 -32.26 -2.51
CA VAL A 117 -16.11 -33.72 -2.53
C VAL A 117 -17.47 -34.34 -2.27
N ASP A 118 -17.96 -35.10 -3.24
CA ASP A 118 -19.15 -35.94 -3.09
C ASP A 118 -18.79 -37.20 -2.27
N PHE A 119 -19.07 -37.14 -0.97
CA PHE A 119 -18.74 -38.20 -0.03
C PHE A 119 -19.66 -39.41 -0.16
N ASP A 120 -20.90 -39.24 -0.64
CA ASP A 120 -21.83 -40.35 -0.85
C ASP A 120 -21.39 -41.19 -2.05
N ARG A 121 -20.94 -40.55 -3.13
CA ARG A 121 -20.31 -41.24 -4.26
C ARG A 121 -19.03 -41.96 -3.84
N LYS A 122 -18.13 -41.31 -3.09
CA LYS A 122 -16.89 -41.95 -2.60
C LYS A 122 -17.16 -43.12 -1.66
N TRP A 123 -18.18 -43.03 -0.81
CA TRP A 123 -18.57 -44.12 0.07
C TRP A 123 -19.08 -45.33 -0.72
N ALA A 124 -19.88 -45.09 -1.78
CA ALA A 124 -20.34 -46.14 -2.68
C ALA A 124 -19.19 -46.79 -3.47
N GLU A 125 -18.29 -46.00 -4.05
CA GLU A 125 -17.09 -46.50 -4.75
C GLU A 125 -16.20 -47.32 -3.82
N GLN A 126 -16.05 -46.89 -2.56
CA GLN A 126 -15.27 -47.62 -1.57
C GLN A 126 -15.94 -48.95 -1.18
N GLN A 127 -17.27 -48.99 -1.01
CA GLN A 127 -18.00 -50.24 -0.77
C GLN A 127 -17.90 -51.22 -1.94
N GLU A 128 -18.02 -50.76 -3.20
CA GLU A 128 -17.81 -51.62 -4.37
C GLU A 128 -16.41 -52.23 -4.37
N PHE A 129 -15.39 -51.44 -4.03
CA PHE A 129 -14.01 -51.92 -3.90
C PHE A 129 -13.84 -52.98 -2.80
N VAL A 130 -14.51 -52.83 -1.64
CA VAL A 130 -14.46 -53.85 -0.57
C VAL A 130 -15.23 -55.13 -0.93
N THR A 131 -16.28 -55.03 -1.75
CA THR A 131 -17.09 -56.21 -2.15
C THR A 131 -16.45 -57.04 -3.26
N ASN A 132 -15.58 -56.45 -4.08
CA ASN A 132 -14.83 -57.15 -5.13
C ASN A 132 -13.49 -57.74 -4.65
N SER A 133 -13.04 -57.37 -3.44
CA SER A 133 -11.84 -57.93 -2.81
C SER A 133 -12.19 -58.47 -1.42
N SER A 134 -12.60 -59.73 -1.38
CA SER A 134 -12.64 -60.49 -0.14
C SER A 134 -11.19 -60.71 0.34
N SER A 135 -10.85 -60.08 1.46
CA SER A 135 -9.62 -60.21 2.28
C SER A 135 -8.65 -59.03 2.20
N GLU A 136 -8.10 -58.71 3.37
CA GLU A 136 -7.08 -57.69 3.70
C GLU A 136 -7.56 -56.23 3.69
N SER A 137 -8.01 -55.71 4.85
CA SER A 137 -7.14 -55.20 5.92
C SER A 137 -6.15 -54.17 5.40
N SER A 138 -6.51 -52.91 5.62
CA SER A 138 -5.66 -51.72 5.69
C SER A 138 -4.21 -52.03 6.07
N GLU A 139 -3.27 -51.94 5.12
CA GLU A 139 -1.83 -51.65 5.36
C GLU A 139 -0.93 -51.65 4.09
N THR A 140 -1.36 -51.23 2.89
CA THR A 140 -0.46 -51.28 1.70
C THR A 140 -0.72 -50.20 0.64
N ASP A 141 -0.64 -48.91 0.98
CA ASP A 141 -0.45 -47.84 -0.03
C ASP A 141 1.04 -47.55 -0.33
N GLU A 142 1.97 -48.12 0.45
CA GLU A 142 3.41 -47.97 0.21
C GLU A 142 3.92 -48.83 -0.97
N GLU A 143 3.26 -49.96 -1.26
CA GLU A 143 3.67 -50.86 -2.34
C GLU A 143 3.35 -50.30 -3.73
N ASN A 144 2.22 -49.59 -3.87
CA ASN A 144 1.79 -49.00 -5.14
C ASN A 144 2.45 -47.64 -5.46
N ASN A 145 2.99 -46.93 -4.45
CA ASN A 145 3.61 -45.62 -4.64
C ASN A 145 4.90 -45.45 -3.80
N PRO A 146 5.99 -46.14 -4.17
CA PRO A 146 7.23 -46.14 -3.39
C PRO A 146 7.92 -44.76 -3.41
N TRP A 147 8.72 -44.52 -2.37
CA TRP A 147 9.62 -43.37 -2.31
C TRP A 147 10.78 -43.56 -3.29
N VAL A 148 11.00 -42.56 -4.15
CA VAL A 148 12.06 -42.55 -5.15
C VAL A 148 12.95 -41.34 -4.91
N GLU A 149 14.27 -41.54 -5.03
CA GLU A 149 15.24 -40.45 -5.02
C GLU A 149 15.22 -39.75 -6.38
N TYR A 150 14.85 -38.46 -6.38
CA TYR A 150 14.78 -37.62 -7.56
C TYR A 150 15.73 -36.45 -7.42
N VAL A 151 16.46 -36.12 -8.50
CA VAL A 151 17.33 -34.94 -8.57
C VAL A 151 16.52 -33.79 -9.15
N ASP A 152 16.19 -32.82 -8.31
CA ASP A 152 15.50 -31.58 -8.65
C ASP A 152 16.27 -30.77 -9.71
N GLU A 153 15.61 -29.83 -10.39
CA GLU A 153 16.15 -28.95 -11.43
C GLU A 153 17.42 -28.20 -10.98
N PHE A 154 17.54 -27.98 -9.66
CA PHE A 154 18.67 -27.32 -9.01
C PHE A 154 19.82 -28.28 -8.61
N GLY A 155 19.79 -29.54 -9.06
CA GLY A 155 20.82 -30.53 -8.79
C GLY A 155 20.82 -31.08 -7.36
N ARG A 156 19.72 -30.93 -6.61
CA ARG A 156 19.58 -31.42 -5.23
C ARG A 156 18.83 -32.75 -5.23
N THR A 157 19.32 -33.72 -4.48
CA THR A 157 18.62 -34.99 -4.26
C THR A 157 17.48 -34.79 -3.26
N ARG A 158 16.26 -35.19 -3.64
CA ARG A 158 15.05 -35.16 -2.82
C ARG A 158 14.35 -36.51 -2.91
N THR A 159 13.86 -37.01 -1.78
CA THR A 159 13.00 -38.18 -1.73
C THR A 159 11.55 -37.74 -1.94
N ILE A 160 10.94 -38.18 -3.03
CA ILE A 160 9.57 -37.84 -3.41
C ILE A 160 8.83 -39.15 -3.76
N ARG A 161 7.51 -39.17 -3.63
CA ARG A 161 6.70 -40.32 -4.06
C ARG A 161 6.73 -40.45 -5.59
N LYS A 162 6.66 -41.67 -6.10
CA LYS A 162 6.70 -41.96 -7.55
C LYS A 162 5.65 -41.18 -8.35
N ILE A 163 4.46 -40.95 -7.79
CA ILE A 163 3.38 -40.21 -8.45
C ILE A 163 3.60 -38.70 -8.52
N ASP A 164 4.43 -38.17 -7.62
CA ASP A 164 4.72 -36.74 -7.49
C ASP A 164 6.01 -36.37 -8.24
N LEU A 165 6.64 -37.34 -8.95
CA LEU A 165 7.78 -37.05 -9.81
C LEU A 165 7.34 -36.10 -10.93
N PRO A 166 8.20 -35.14 -11.32
CA PRO A 166 7.89 -34.27 -12.43
C PRO A 166 7.72 -35.07 -13.71
N ARG A 167 6.76 -34.60 -14.51
CA ARG A 167 6.25 -35.25 -15.72
C ARG A 167 7.33 -35.53 -16.76
N ASP A 168 8.38 -34.71 -16.79
CA ASP A 168 9.49 -34.83 -17.73
C ASP A 168 10.39 -36.06 -17.48
N ILE A 169 10.32 -36.67 -16.29
CA ILE A 169 11.11 -37.84 -15.89
C ILE A 169 10.31 -39.14 -15.96
N THR A 170 8.98 -39.07 -15.86
CA THR A 170 8.10 -40.24 -15.98
C THR A 170 7.81 -40.54 -17.45
N PRO A 171 8.19 -41.71 -17.99
CA PRO A 171 7.99 -42.05 -19.41
C PRO A 171 6.55 -42.46 -19.77
N GLU A 172 5.55 -42.15 -18.93
CA GLU A 172 4.14 -42.33 -19.29
C GLU A 172 3.75 -41.27 -20.33
N GLN A 173 3.90 -41.66 -21.59
CA GLN A 173 3.38 -40.94 -22.74
C GLN A 173 1.85 -40.93 -22.65
N GLU A 174 1.29 -39.82 -22.15
CA GLU A 174 -0.06 -39.48 -22.58
C GLU A 174 -0.05 -39.31 -24.10
N THR A 175 -1.03 -39.92 -24.76
CA THR A 175 -1.23 -39.82 -26.21
C THR A 175 -1.45 -38.36 -26.57
N ILE A 176 -0.37 -37.69 -26.96
CA ILE A 176 -0.42 -36.37 -27.55
C ILE A 176 -1.40 -36.48 -28.73
N PRO A 177 -2.46 -35.66 -28.79
CA PRO A 177 -3.43 -35.76 -29.87
C PRO A 177 -2.68 -35.63 -31.20
N GLU A 178 -2.86 -36.61 -32.10
CA GLU A 178 -2.08 -36.72 -33.34
C GLU A 178 -2.23 -35.49 -34.25
N ASN A 179 -3.30 -34.70 -34.05
CA ASN A 179 -3.63 -33.51 -34.82
C ASN A 179 -3.35 -32.21 -34.05
N ILE A 180 -2.13 -32.03 -33.55
CA ILE A 180 -1.66 -30.68 -33.17
C ILE A 180 -1.12 -30.00 -34.43
N ILE A 181 -1.79 -28.93 -34.86
CA ILE A 181 -1.33 -28.12 -35.99
C ILE A 181 -0.10 -27.33 -35.52
N TYR A 182 1.10 -27.72 -35.98
CA TYR A 182 2.36 -27.00 -35.71
C TYR A 182 2.67 -26.00 -36.84
N GLY A 183 2.86 -24.72 -36.51
CA GLY A 183 3.27 -23.65 -37.43
C GLY A 183 2.97 -22.25 -36.89
N ASP A 184 3.28 -21.20 -37.68
CA ASP A 184 2.99 -19.77 -37.38
C ASP A 184 1.50 -19.42 -37.42
N PHE A 185 0.65 -20.45 -37.50
CA PHE A 185 -0.80 -20.33 -37.53
C PHE A 185 -1.33 -20.30 -36.10
N ILE A 186 -1.58 -19.09 -35.58
CA ILE A 186 -2.27 -18.90 -34.31
C ILE A 186 -3.66 -19.53 -34.46
N GLN A 187 -3.99 -20.53 -33.63
CA GLN A 187 -5.36 -21.03 -33.52
C GLN A 187 -6.25 -19.85 -33.11
N THR A 188 -6.95 -19.28 -34.08
CA THR A 188 -7.89 -18.19 -33.83
C THR A 188 -9.14 -18.79 -33.23
N PHE A 189 -9.35 -18.55 -31.94
CA PHE A 189 -10.60 -18.90 -31.27
C PHE A 189 -11.72 -18.08 -31.90
N ASN A 190 -12.49 -18.70 -32.80
CA ASN A 190 -13.69 -18.15 -33.41
C ASN A 190 -14.90 -18.85 -32.79
N PRO A 191 -15.39 -18.38 -31.61
CA PRO A 191 -16.57 -18.97 -31.00
C PRO A 191 -17.79 -18.76 -31.90
N ASP A 192 -18.67 -19.75 -31.96
CA ASP A 192 -19.89 -19.65 -32.75
C ASP A 192 -20.79 -18.55 -32.19
N LYS A 193 -21.43 -17.77 -33.07
CA LYS A 193 -22.29 -16.64 -32.68
C LYS A 193 -23.40 -17.06 -31.71
N GLU A 194 -23.89 -18.29 -31.86
CA GLU A 194 -24.91 -18.88 -31.00
C GLU A 194 -24.38 -19.18 -29.59
N GLN A 195 -23.12 -19.61 -29.47
CA GLN A 195 -22.47 -19.82 -28.16
C GLN A 195 -22.27 -18.49 -27.44
N ILE A 196 -21.85 -17.45 -28.18
CA ILE A 196 -21.70 -16.09 -27.63
C ILE A 196 -23.06 -15.57 -27.16
N GLN A 197 -24.12 -15.73 -27.96
CA GLN A 197 -25.47 -15.31 -27.58
C GLN A 197 -25.97 -16.06 -26.36
N LYS A 198 -25.73 -17.37 -26.28
CA LYS A 198 -26.13 -18.17 -25.12
C LYS A 198 -25.46 -17.71 -23.83
N ILE A 199 -24.17 -17.39 -23.88
CA ILE A 199 -23.41 -16.85 -22.74
C ILE A 199 -23.94 -15.45 -22.34
N LEU A 200 -24.35 -14.64 -23.31
CA LEU A 200 -24.90 -13.29 -23.05
C LEU A 200 -26.35 -13.31 -22.55
N GLU A 201 -27.14 -14.30 -22.97
CA GLU A 201 -28.53 -14.49 -22.54
C GLU A 201 -28.64 -15.23 -21.22
N GLU A 202 -27.61 -15.99 -20.84
CA GLU A 202 -27.51 -16.59 -19.51
C GLU A 202 -27.57 -15.44 -18.49
N PRO A 203 -28.65 -15.32 -17.70
CA PRO A 203 -28.70 -14.30 -16.69
C PRO A 203 -27.52 -14.55 -15.78
N GLU A 204 -26.72 -13.50 -15.54
CA GLU A 204 -25.72 -13.50 -14.48
C GLU A 204 -26.47 -13.74 -13.16
N GLU A 205 -26.74 -15.00 -12.83
CA GLU A 205 -27.13 -15.49 -11.51
C GLU A 205 -25.92 -15.45 -10.58
N SER A 206 -25.07 -14.43 -10.72
CA SER A 206 -24.15 -14.08 -9.68
C SER A 206 -25.00 -13.59 -8.52
N LEU A 207 -25.31 -14.52 -7.61
CA LEU A 207 -25.68 -14.22 -6.24
C LEU A 207 -24.86 -12.99 -5.84
N GLU A 208 -25.51 -11.87 -5.52
CA GLU A 208 -24.88 -10.56 -5.28
C GLU A 208 -23.90 -10.65 -4.09
N THR A 209 -22.75 -11.27 -4.35
CA THR A 209 -21.76 -11.65 -3.38
C THR A 209 -20.77 -10.51 -3.36
N PHE A 210 -21.08 -9.55 -2.50
CA PHE A 210 -20.23 -8.40 -2.41
C PHE A 210 -18.90 -8.73 -1.74
N TYR A 211 -17.85 -8.08 -2.23
CA TYR A 211 -16.55 -8.13 -1.61
C TYR A 211 -16.61 -7.65 -0.14
N ASP A 212 -16.19 -8.53 0.77
CA ASP A 212 -16.05 -8.26 2.20
C ASP A 212 -14.57 -8.15 2.56
N SER A 213 -14.17 -6.94 2.94
CA SER A 213 -12.80 -6.64 3.30
C SER A 213 -12.31 -7.30 4.58
N LYS A 214 -13.20 -7.76 5.46
CA LYS A 214 -12.81 -8.43 6.71
C LYS A 214 -12.19 -9.80 6.45
N LYS A 215 -12.46 -10.40 5.28
CA LYS A 215 -11.91 -11.69 4.86
C LYS A 215 -10.51 -11.57 4.27
N GLU A 216 -10.03 -10.36 4.00
CA GLU A 216 -8.70 -10.14 3.42
C GLU A 216 -7.63 -9.97 4.50
N ILE A 217 -6.51 -10.69 4.34
CA ILE A 217 -5.36 -10.68 5.28
C ILE A 217 -4.30 -9.64 4.89
N ARG A 218 -4.37 -9.09 3.67
CA ARG A 218 -3.44 -8.06 3.19
C ARG A 218 -3.65 -6.71 3.88
N THR A 219 -2.57 -5.92 3.98
CA THR A 219 -2.63 -4.55 4.48
C THR A 219 -3.31 -3.64 3.45
N LYS A 220 -4.37 -2.96 3.89
CA LYS A 220 -5.13 -2.02 3.06
C LYS A 220 -4.44 -0.65 3.06
N GLY A 221 -4.42 0.01 1.91
CA GLY A 221 -3.77 1.32 1.75
C GLY A 221 -4.51 2.46 2.45
N VAL A 222 -3.87 3.63 2.50
CA VAL A 222 -4.51 4.88 2.92
C VAL A 222 -5.61 5.27 1.94
N GLY A 223 -6.79 5.62 2.46
CA GLY A 223 -7.98 5.91 1.64
C GLY A 223 -8.83 4.67 1.30
N PHE A 224 -8.55 3.52 1.91
CA PHE A 224 -9.42 2.36 1.82
C PHE A 224 -10.78 2.63 2.49
N TYR A 225 -11.88 2.36 1.76
CA TYR A 225 -13.26 2.49 2.25
C TYR A 225 -14.03 1.17 2.06
N GLN A 226 -14.60 0.64 3.14
CA GLN A 226 -15.44 -0.57 3.09
C GLN A 226 -16.91 -0.21 2.94
N PHE A 227 -17.53 -0.70 1.87
CA PHE A 227 -18.97 -0.58 1.67
C PHE A 227 -19.77 -1.56 2.54
N SER A 228 -21.02 -1.20 2.81
CA SER A 228 -21.98 -2.05 3.51
C SER A 228 -22.35 -3.30 2.69
N GLU A 229 -22.57 -4.42 3.34
CA GLU A 229 -23.10 -5.65 2.71
C GLU A 229 -24.55 -5.48 2.24
N ASP A 230 -25.32 -4.59 2.87
CA ASP A 230 -26.70 -4.29 2.47
C ASP A 230 -26.71 -3.56 1.12
N VAL A 231 -27.36 -4.15 0.11
CA VAL A 231 -27.46 -3.64 -1.28
C VAL A 231 -27.89 -2.17 -1.32
N GLN A 232 -28.93 -1.81 -0.58
CA GLN A 232 -29.50 -0.46 -0.56
C GLN A 232 -28.53 0.56 0.05
N LYS A 233 -27.88 0.21 1.17
CA LYS A 233 -26.90 1.09 1.81
C LYS A 233 -25.66 1.25 0.96
N ARG A 234 -25.17 0.15 0.36
CA ARG A 234 -24.05 0.17 -0.59
C ARG A 234 -24.34 1.07 -1.78
N LYS A 235 -25.52 0.97 -2.38
CA LYS A 235 -25.94 1.82 -3.50
C LYS A 235 -25.90 3.29 -3.11
N LYS A 236 -26.46 3.65 -1.95
CA LYS A 236 -26.44 5.03 -1.43
C LYS A 236 -25.02 5.53 -1.15
N GLN A 237 -24.17 4.68 -0.57
CA GLN A 237 -22.76 5.00 -0.33
C GLN A 237 -22.00 5.25 -1.64
N ARG A 238 -22.25 4.43 -2.67
CA ARG A 238 -21.64 4.59 -3.99
C ARG A 238 -22.10 5.88 -4.68
N GLU A 239 -23.39 6.21 -4.59
CA GLU A 239 -23.94 7.45 -5.14
C GLU A 239 -23.35 8.69 -4.46
N ALA A 240 -23.19 8.66 -3.12
CA ALA A 240 -22.55 9.73 -2.38
C ALA A 240 -21.07 9.92 -2.79
N LEU A 241 -20.31 8.81 -2.91
CA LEU A 241 -18.93 8.84 -3.36
C LEU A 241 -18.82 9.40 -4.78
N GLU A 242 -19.69 8.98 -5.70
CA GLU A 242 -19.73 9.51 -7.07
C GLU A 242 -19.99 11.03 -7.11
N ALA A 243 -20.86 11.53 -6.22
CA ALA A 243 -21.11 12.96 -6.10
C ALA A 243 -19.85 13.74 -5.65
N GLU A 244 -19.11 13.23 -4.65
CA GLU A 244 -17.84 13.82 -4.21
C GLU A 244 -16.78 13.79 -5.31
N HIS A 245 -16.70 12.70 -6.08
CA HIS A 245 -15.82 12.60 -7.24
C HIS A 245 -16.13 13.68 -8.28
N LYS A 246 -17.41 13.86 -8.65
CA LYS A 246 -17.84 14.92 -9.58
C LYS A 246 -17.46 16.31 -9.09
N LEU A 247 -17.67 16.61 -7.81
CA LEU A 247 -17.27 17.91 -7.23
C LEU A 247 -15.76 18.13 -7.32
N THR A 248 -14.97 17.10 -7.02
CA THR A 248 -13.50 17.16 -7.07
C THR A 248 -13.00 17.33 -8.50
N GLU A 249 -13.62 16.65 -9.47
CA GLU A 249 -13.32 16.80 -10.89
C GLU A 249 -13.61 18.22 -11.39
N LEU A 250 -14.76 18.78 -11.04
CA LEU A 250 -15.10 20.17 -11.36
C LEU A 250 -14.08 21.15 -10.76
N MET A 251 -13.65 20.93 -9.52
CA MET A 251 -12.62 21.75 -8.88
C MET A 251 -11.28 21.66 -9.63
N LYS A 252 -10.87 20.46 -10.04
CA LYS A 252 -9.65 20.25 -10.84
C LYS A 252 -9.74 20.95 -12.19
N GLN A 253 -10.86 20.82 -12.91
CA GLN A 253 -11.07 21.50 -14.19
C GLN A 253 -11.01 23.03 -14.04
N ASN A 254 -11.61 23.58 -12.99
CA ASN A 254 -11.56 25.02 -12.71
C ASN A 254 -10.14 25.51 -12.43
N LEU A 255 -9.36 24.74 -11.64
CA LEU A 255 -7.96 25.04 -11.36
C LEU A 255 -7.10 24.98 -12.63
N GLU A 256 -7.30 23.97 -13.46
CA GLU A 256 -6.61 23.80 -14.74
C GLU A 256 -6.91 24.98 -15.68
N GLN A 257 -8.18 25.37 -15.82
CA GLN A 257 -8.56 26.55 -16.60
C GLN A 257 -7.94 27.84 -16.07
N ALA A 258 -7.88 28.02 -14.74
CA ALA A 258 -7.24 29.18 -14.13
C ALA A 258 -5.73 29.19 -14.39
N TYR A 259 -5.08 28.04 -14.30
CA TYR A 259 -3.67 27.86 -14.62
C TYR A 259 -3.38 28.19 -16.09
N ASP A 260 -4.18 27.68 -17.01
CA ASP A 260 -4.05 27.94 -18.44
C ASP A 260 -4.24 29.41 -18.78
N LYS A 261 -5.25 30.07 -18.19
CA LYS A 261 -5.45 31.52 -18.33
C LYS A 261 -4.23 32.30 -17.84
N ARG A 262 -3.65 31.90 -16.70
CA ARG A 262 -2.44 32.52 -16.15
C ARG A 262 -1.24 32.30 -17.07
N LYS A 263 -1.07 31.08 -17.61
CA LYS A 263 0.01 30.72 -18.52
C LYS A 263 -0.06 31.55 -19.81
N ARG A 264 -1.24 31.67 -20.42
CA ARG A 264 -1.47 32.51 -21.61
C ARG A 264 -1.07 33.98 -21.38
N LYS A 265 -1.51 34.57 -20.26
CA LYS A 265 -1.14 35.96 -19.89
C LYS A 265 0.37 36.12 -19.69
N LEU A 266 1.03 35.14 -19.08
CA LEU A 266 2.49 35.15 -18.91
C LEU A 266 3.22 35.04 -20.25
N ASP A 267 2.76 34.18 -21.15
CA ASP A 267 3.35 34.02 -22.49
C ASP A 267 3.17 35.28 -23.36
N GLU A 268 1.99 35.93 -23.30
CA GLU A 268 1.76 37.23 -23.93
C GLU A 268 2.71 38.31 -23.38
N ARG A 269 2.86 38.38 -22.05
CA ARG A 269 3.79 39.31 -21.40
C ARG A 269 5.24 39.02 -21.81
N ARG A 270 5.62 37.76 -21.93
CA ARG A 270 6.95 37.33 -22.39
C ARG A 270 7.21 37.82 -23.81
N LYS A 271 6.26 37.63 -24.73
CA LYS A 271 6.34 38.13 -26.12
C LYS A 271 6.46 39.65 -26.19
N ILE A 272 5.75 40.39 -25.33
CA ILE A 272 5.86 41.87 -25.28
C ILE A 272 7.25 42.29 -24.81
N ILE A 273 7.78 41.66 -23.76
CA ILE A 273 9.12 41.95 -23.24
C ILE A 273 10.18 41.64 -24.30
N GLU A 274 10.05 40.51 -25.00
CA GLU A 274 10.94 40.10 -26.08
C GLU A 274 10.93 41.12 -27.23
N LYS A 275 9.75 41.56 -27.70
CA LYS A 275 9.64 42.64 -28.69
C LYS A 275 10.30 43.94 -28.23
N LYS A 276 10.13 44.33 -26.97
CA LYS A 276 10.79 45.52 -26.40
C LYS A 276 12.31 45.34 -26.35
N ARG A 277 12.81 44.16 -26.00
CA ARG A 277 14.25 43.85 -26.01
C ARG A 277 14.82 43.96 -27.42
N TYR A 278 14.17 43.37 -28.44
CA TYR A 278 14.60 43.48 -29.83
C TYR A 278 14.64 44.93 -30.32
N LYS A 279 13.63 45.75 -29.99
CA LYS A 279 13.63 47.19 -30.32
C LYS A 279 14.77 47.94 -29.63
N ASN A 280 14.96 47.74 -28.33
CA ASN A 280 16.04 48.39 -27.59
C ASN A 280 17.43 47.99 -28.12
N ILE A 281 17.63 46.73 -28.53
CA ILE A 281 18.87 46.26 -29.15
C ILE A 281 19.09 46.95 -30.50
N GLY A 282 18.04 47.08 -31.32
CA GLY A 282 18.11 47.82 -32.58
C GLY A 282 18.44 49.30 -32.41
N GLU A 283 17.82 49.97 -31.43
CA GLU A 283 18.10 51.38 -31.10
C GLU A 283 19.50 51.58 -30.54
N GLN A 284 19.97 50.69 -29.65
CA GLN A 284 21.34 50.72 -29.15
C GLN A 284 22.36 50.50 -30.26
N TRP A 285 22.09 49.59 -31.20
CA TRP A 285 22.94 49.37 -32.37
C TRP A 285 23.00 50.62 -33.27
N LEU A 286 21.85 51.22 -33.61
CA LEU A 286 21.77 52.46 -34.39
C LEU A 286 22.51 53.63 -33.73
N ASN A 287 22.34 53.81 -32.43
CA ASN A 287 23.03 54.88 -31.70
C ASN A 287 24.55 54.67 -31.70
N ASN A 288 25.02 53.42 -31.54
CA ASN A 288 26.44 53.12 -31.60
C ASN A 288 27.05 53.28 -33.00
N THR A 289 26.31 52.93 -34.07
CA THR A 289 26.82 53.10 -35.44
C THR A 289 26.89 54.56 -35.84
N ILE A 290 25.88 55.36 -35.50
CA ILE A 290 25.87 56.81 -35.78
C ILE A 290 27.01 57.51 -35.03
N ASN A 291 27.18 57.23 -33.73
CA ASN A 291 28.22 57.84 -32.91
C ASN A 291 29.66 57.42 -33.27
N ASN A 292 29.85 56.25 -33.91
CA ASN A 292 31.16 55.80 -34.40
C ASN A 292 31.46 56.23 -35.85
N SER A 293 30.51 56.88 -36.53
CA SER A 293 30.65 57.32 -37.93
C SER A 293 30.90 58.83 -38.11
N THR A 294 30.87 59.58 -37.00
CA THR A 294 31.27 60.99 -36.88
C THR A 294 32.61 61.08 -36.16
#